data_AF-A0AAD5UTU0-F1
#
_entry.id   AF-A0AAD5UTU0-F1
#
_cell.length_a   1.000
_cell.length_b   1.000
_cell.length_c   1.000
_cell.angle_alpha   90.00
_cell.angle_beta   90.00
_cell.angle_gamma   90.00
#
_symmetry.space_group_name_H-M   'P 1'
#
loop_
_entity.id
_entity.type
_entity.pdbx_description
1 polymer ?
#
loop_
_entity_poly.entity_id
_entity_poly.type
_entity_poly.pdbx_seq_one_letter_code
_entity_poly.pdbx_strand_id
1 'polypeptide(L)'
;MAISSAERARETGPKMKGIVSQSVKDVLQSLVDDGLMQNRMQVVRENQRTQSAQLDDLKEQLEVEAASRQESTERTSSLSRLSEAKSELVELEKELLQYGACDPLVLEDKKRALILAKEAVARWTDNYIILMSHFTRQYCVDPEDIRKHLGVEESYEDI
;
A
#
# COMPACT_ATOMS: atom_id res chain seq x y z
N MET A 1 25.87 -24.98 -47.58
CA MET A 1 24.44 -25.35 -47.37
C MET A 1 23.46 -24.56 -48.24
N ALA A 2 23.59 -23.23 -48.40
CA ALA A 2 22.64 -22.43 -49.20
C ALA A 2 22.56 -22.82 -50.69
N ILE A 3 23.69 -23.15 -51.31
CA ILE A 3 23.78 -23.57 -52.73
C ILE A 3 22.93 -24.82 -53.00
N SER A 4 22.99 -25.83 -52.11
CA SER A 4 22.21 -27.07 -52.19
C SER A 4 20.69 -26.88 -52.04
N SER A 5 20.24 -25.86 -51.30
CA SER A 5 18.81 -25.57 -51.16
C SER A 5 18.24 -24.77 -52.33
N ALA A 6 19.02 -23.84 -52.91
CA ALA A 6 18.61 -23.08 -54.09
C ALA A 6 18.50 -23.99 -55.34
N GLU A 7 19.39 -24.96 -55.48
CA GLU A 7 19.40 -25.92 -56.57
C GLU A 7 18.18 -26.86 -56.50
N ARG A 8 17.83 -27.33 -55.29
CA ARG A 8 16.59 -28.10 -55.05
C ARG A 8 15.31 -27.31 -55.36
N ALA A 9 15.27 -26.02 -55.04
CA ALA A 9 14.11 -25.17 -55.34
C ALA A 9 13.92 -24.93 -56.86
N ARG A 10 15.03 -24.81 -57.62
CA ARG A 10 15.01 -24.66 -59.08
C ARG A 10 14.49 -25.91 -59.80
N GLU A 11 14.74 -27.08 -59.25
CA GLU A 11 14.31 -28.34 -59.87
C GLU A 11 12.86 -28.73 -59.54
N THR A 12 12.40 -28.43 -58.32
CA THR A 12 11.08 -28.84 -57.82
C THR A 12 9.96 -27.86 -58.18
N GLY A 13 10.24 -26.56 -58.24
CA GLY A 13 9.24 -25.51 -58.55
C GLY A 13 8.57 -25.63 -59.93
N PRO A 14 9.32 -25.79 -61.03
CA PRO A 14 8.77 -25.94 -62.38
C PRO A 14 7.91 -27.19 -62.53
N LYS A 15 8.35 -28.32 -61.95
CA LYS A 15 7.73 -29.65 -62.05
C LYS A 15 6.37 -29.73 -61.33
N MET A 16 6.16 -28.94 -60.27
CA MET A 16 4.92 -29.00 -59.47
C MET A 16 3.87 -27.94 -59.81
N LYS A 17 4.24 -26.80 -60.41
CA LYS A 17 3.30 -25.67 -60.66
C LYS A 17 3.22 -25.19 -62.12
N GLY A 18 3.89 -25.87 -63.06
CA GLY A 18 3.85 -25.51 -64.48
C GLY A 18 4.54 -24.18 -64.82
N ILE A 19 5.48 -23.74 -63.98
CA ILE A 19 6.18 -22.47 -64.11
C ILE A 19 7.41 -22.65 -65.01
N VAL A 20 7.70 -21.68 -65.87
CA VAL A 20 8.89 -21.70 -66.74
C VAL A 20 10.16 -21.62 -65.89
N SER A 21 11.07 -22.58 -66.09
CA SER A 21 12.32 -22.71 -65.32
C SER A 21 13.15 -21.42 -65.27
N GLN A 22 13.17 -20.66 -66.37
CA GLN A 22 13.87 -19.37 -66.45
C GLN A 22 13.25 -18.31 -65.54
N SER A 23 11.92 -18.26 -65.41
CA SER A 23 11.25 -17.32 -64.49
C SER A 23 11.54 -17.65 -63.03
N VAL A 24 11.66 -18.93 -62.67
CA VAL A 24 12.08 -19.35 -61.32
C VAL A 24 13.52 -18.91 -61.06
N LYS A 25 14.39 -18.97 -62.08
CA LYS A 25 15.78 -18.53 -62.01
C LYS A 25 15.89 -17.01 -61.82
N ASP A 26 15.13 -16.23 -62.58
CA ASP A 26 15.16 -14.77 -62.56
C ASP A 26 14.58 -14.21 -61.26
N VAL A 27 13.49 -14.79 -60.73
CA VAL A 27 12.92 -14.40 -59.43
C VAL A 27 13.85 -14.76 -58.28
N LEU A 28 14.47 -15.95 -58.31
CA LEU A 28 15.46 -16.32 -57.30
C LEU A 28 16.72 -15.45 -57.38
N GLN A 29 17.13 -15.04 -58.59
CA GLN A 29 18.26 -14.15 -58.79
C GLN A 29 17.94 -12.74 -58.27
N SER A 30 16.78 -12.16 -58.61
CA SER A 30 16.32 -10.88 -58.07
C SER A 30 16.19 -10.89 -56.54
N LEU A 31 15.67 -11.98 -55.94
CA LEU A 31 15.58 -12.08 -54.47
C LEU A 31 16.95 -12.19 -53.77
N VAL A 32 17.97 -12.67 -54.48
CA VAL A 32 19.36 -12.72 -54.02
C VAL A 32 20.04 -11.37 -54.23
N ASP A 33 19.82 -10.74 -55.39
CA ASP A 33 20.37 -9.44 -55.79
C ASP A 33 19.80 -8.29 -54.93
N ASP A 34 18.52 -8.37 -54.54
CA ASP A 34 17.84 -7.41 -53.65
C ASP A 34 18.34 -7.50 -52.19
N GLY A 35 19.22 -8.46 -51.87
CA GLY A 35 19.85 -8.61 -50.56
C GLY A 35 18.87 -8.85 -49.40
N LEU A 36 17.56 -8.93 -49.65
CA LEU A 36 16.51 -8.95 -48.63
C LEU A 36 16.64 -10.16 -47.70
N MET A 37 16.94 -11.33 -48.27
CA MET A 37 17.17 -12.55 -47.49
C MET A 37 18.48 -12.50 -46.70
N GLN A 38 19.52 -11.88 -47.26
CA GLN A 38 20.80 -11.69 -46.60
C GLN A 38 20.66 -10.72 -45.41
N ASN A 39 19.96 -9.60 -45.61
CA ASN A 39 19.66 -8.60 -44.60
C ASN A 39 18.81 -9.17 -43.47
N ARG A 40 17.74 -9.92 -43.79
CA ARG A 40 16.93 -10.61 -42.76
C ARG A 40 17.73 -11.63 -41.98
N MET A 41 18.59 -12.41 -42.64
CA MET A 41 19.47 -13.37 -41.99
C MET A 41 20.50 -12.67 -41.09
N GLN A 42 21.02 -11.51 -41.52
CA GLN A 42 21.94 -10.70 -40.74
C GLN A 42 21.24 -10.13 -39.50
N VAL A 43 20.05 -9.55 -39.64
CA VAL A 43 19.25 -9.04 -38.51
C VAL A 43 18.92 -10.14 -37.51
N VAL A 44 18.52 -11.33 -37.97
CA VAL A 44 18.23 -12.47 -37.08
C VAL A 44 19.49 -12.94 -36.34
N ARG A 45 20.66 -12.94 -37.00
CA ARG A 45 21.93 -13.29 -36.36
C ARG A 45 22.41 -12.23 -35.36
N GLU A 46 22.23 -10.95 -35.69
CA GLU A 46 22.48 -9.83 -34.79
C GLU A 46 21.61 -9.97 -33.54
N ASN A 47 20.30 -10.19 -33.71
CA ASN A 47 19.35 -10.42 -32.63
C ASN A 47 19.69 -11.66 -31.80
N GLN A 48 20.10 -12.76 -32.45
CA GLN A 48 20.54 -13.97 -31.75
C GLN A 48 21.78 -13.68 -30.90
N ARG A 49 22.75 -12.93 -31.43
CA ARG A 49 23.95 -12.53 -30.70
C ARG A 49 23.61 -11.63 -29.51
N THR A 50 22.75 -10.63 -29.71
CA THR A 50 22.35 -9.74 -28.62
C THR A 50 21.57 -10.50 -27.54
N GLN A 51 20.66 -11.39 -27.93
CA GLN A 51 19.91 -12.22 -26.97
C GLN A 51 20.81 -13.22 -26.23
N SER A 52 21.80 -13.81 -26.91
CA SER A 52 22.78 -14.68 -26.25
C SER A 52 23.62 -13.89 -25.25
N ALA A 53 24.12 -12.71 -25.65
CA ALA A 53 24.90 -11.85 -24.76
C ALA A 53 24.07 -11.39 -23.54
N GLN A 54 22.80 -11.04 -23.74
CA GLN A 54 21.86 -10.72 -22.65
C GLN A 54 21.64 -11.92 -21.72
N LEU A 55 21.46 -13.13 -22.27
CA LEU A 55 21.30 -14.33 -21.45
C LEU A 55 22.54 -14.63 -20.62
N ASP A 56 23.73 -14.41 -21.16
CA ASP A 56 24.97 -14.66 -20.44
C ASP A 56 25.20 -13.62 -19.35
N ASP A 57 24.92 -12.33 -19.62
CA ASP A 57 24.94 -11.27 -18.60
C ASP A 57 23.92 -11.50 -17.48
N LEU A 58 22.68 -11.88 -17.81
CA LEU A 58 21.67 -12.22 -16.79
C LEU A 58 22.08 -13.43 -15.95
N LYS A 59 22.74 -14.44 -16.53
CA LYS A 59 23.23 -15.60 -15.77
C LYS A 59 24.36 -15.20 -14.82
N GLU A 60 25.29 -14.36 -15.27
CA GLU A 60 26.37 -13.86 -14.44
C GLU A 60 25.80 -13.07 -13.25
N GLN A 61 24.83 -12.17 -13.50
CA GLN A 61 24.15 -11.44 -12.45
C GLN A 61 23.40 -12.37 -11.48
N LEU A 62 22.76 -13.43 -11.99
CA LEU A 62 22.09 -14.43 -11.16
C LEU A 62 23.08 -15.20 -10.28
N GLU A 63 24.25 -15.58 -10.81
CA GLU A 63 25.28 -16.26 -10.03
C GLU A 63 25.87 -15.36 -8.94
N VAL A 64 26.11 -14.08 -9.26
CA VAL A 64 26.59 -13.09 -8.28
C VAL A 64 25.55 -12.90 -7.15
N GLU A 65 24.27 -12.76 -7.49
CA GLU A 65 23.19 -12.64 -6.49
C GLU A 65 22.96 -13.94 -5.71
N ALA A 66 23.10 -15.11 -6.34
CA ALA A 66 23.00 -16.40 -5.66
C ALA A 66 24.18 -16.60 -4.68
N ALA A 67 25.38 -16.18 -5.05
CA ALA A 67 26.55 -16.21 -4.19
C ALA A 67 26.43 -15.24 -3.00
N SER A 68 25.83 -14.05 -3.20
CA SER A 68 25.59 -13.08 -2.13
C SER A 68 24.44 -13.47 -1.20
N ARG A 69 23.48 -14.26 -1.69
CA ARG A 69 22.31 -14.75 -0.95
C ARG A 69 22.40 -16.24 -0.62
N GLN A 70 23.56 -16.72 -0.19
CA GLN A 70 23.68 -18.11 0.26
C GLN A 70 22.63 -18.42 1.32
N GLU A 71 21.82 -19.47 1.07
CA GLU A 71 20.87 -19.99 2.04
C GLU A 71 21.62 -20.68 3.17
N SER A 72 21.99 -19.88 4.18
CA SER A 72 22.52 -20.39 5.44
C SER A 72 21.40 -20.61 6.46
N THR A 73 21.65 -21.50 7.41
CA THR A 73 20.75 -21.74 8.56
C THR A 73 20.51 -20.45 9.35
N GLU A 74 21.54 -19.60 9.49
CA GLU A 74 21.47 -18.29 10.13
C GLU A 74 20.52 -17.34 9.38
N ARG A 75 20.58 -17.32 8.04
CA ARG A 75 19.69 -16.50 7.20
C ARG A 75 18.24 -16.95 7.34
N THR A 76 17.96 -18.26 7.28
CA THR A 76 16.61 -18.80 7.47
C THR A 76 16.07 -18.48 8.86
N SER A 77 16.90 -18.61 9.90
CA SER A 77 16.50 -18.25 11.27
C SER A 77 16.23 -16.74 11.43
N SER A 78 17.04 -15.89 10.78
CA SER A 78 16.89 -14.44 10.82
C SER A 78 15.65 -13.98 10.04
N LEU A 79 15.33 -14.62 8.92
CA LEU A 79 14.11 -14.37 8.16
C LEU A 79 12.86 -14.82 8.94
N SER A 80 12.92 -15.95 9.64
CA SER A 80 11.83 -16.38 10.55
C SER A 80 11.58 -15.33 11.63
N ARG A 81 12.63 -14.92 12.35
CA ARG A 81 12.55 -13.88 13.39
C ARG A 81 12.04 -12.55 12.84
N LEU A 82 12.48 -12.15 11.64
CA LEU A 82 11.99 -10.93 10.99
C LEU A 82 10.49 -11.04 10.69
N SER A 83 10.03 -12.21 10.23
CA SER A 83 8.62 -12.43 9.93
C SER A 83 7.75 -12.44 11.20
N GLU A 84 8.23 -13.07 12.27
CA GLU A 84 7.60 -13.08 13.59
C GLU A 84 7.52 -11.66 14.16
N ALA A 85 8.64 -10.94 14.20
CA ALA A 85 8.69 -9.56 14.71
C ALA A 85 7.80 -8.60 13.90
N LYS A 86 7.67 -8.81 12.58
CA LYS A 86 6.73 -8.03 11.75
C LYS A 86 5.27 -8.34 12.09
N SER A 87 4.95 -9.61 12.35
CA SER A 87 3.61 -10.00 12.81
C SER A 87 3.30 -9.40 14.18
N GLU A 88 4.25 -9.44 15.10
CA GLU A 88 4.12 -8.84 16.44
C GLU A 88 3.92 -7.32 16.36
N LEU A 89 4.67 -6.62 15.49
CA LEU A 89 4.49 -5.18 15.28
C LEU A 89 3.07 -4.85 14.81
N VAL A 90 2.51 -5.61 13.88
CA VAL A 90 1.15 -5.38 13.37
C VAL A 90 0.10 -5.54 14.48
N GLU A 91 0.25 -6.56 15.32
CA GLU A 91 -0.66 -6.75 16.46
C GLU A 91 -0.49 -5.66 17.52
N LEU A 92 0.74 -5.27 17.84
CA LEU A 92 1.02 -4.18 18.77
C LEU A 92 0.49 -2.83 18.26
N GLU A 93 0.64 -2.52 16.97
CA GLU A 93 0.08 -1.30 16.37
C GLU A 93 -1.45 -1.29 16.46
N LYS A 94 -2.09 -2.44 16.25
CA LYS A 94 -3.54 -2.61 16.39
C LYS A 94 -4.00 -2.47 17.84
N GLU A 95 -3.24 -2.95 18.81
CA GLU A 95 -3.49 -2.71 20.23
C GLU A 95 -3.31 -1.23 20.58
N LEU A 96 -2.22 -0.62 20.14
CA LEU A 96 -1.91 0.79 20.40
C LEU A 96 -2.99 1.71 19.80
N LEU A 97 -3.54 1.37 18.62
CA LEU A 97 -4.69 2.07 18.04
C LEU A 97 -5.92 2.03 18.97
N GLN A 98 -6.18 0.90 19.64
CA GLN A 98 -7.29 0.79 20.60
C GLN A 98 -7.07 1.69 21.82
N TYR A 99 -5.82 1.83 22.26
CA TYR A 99 -5.45 2.71 23.38
C TYR A 99 -5.18 4.16 22.97
N GLY A 100 -5.11 4.46 21.67
CA GLY A 100 -4.79 5.79 21.15
C GLY A 100 -5.80 6.88 21.53
N ALA A 101 -7.04 6.50 21.87
CA ALA A 101 -8.05 7.41 22.40
C ALA A 101 -7.87 7.74 23.90
N CYS A 102 -6.98 7.02 24.60
CA CYS A 102 -6.76 7.11 26.03
C CYS A 102 -5.38 7.70 26.34
N ASP A 103 -5.10 8.92 25.86
CA ASP A 103 -3.95 9.68 26.35
C ASP A 103 -4.10 9.91 27.87
N PRO A 104 -3.20 9.38 28.71
CA PRO A 104 -3.29 9.51 30.15
C PRO A 104 -3.28 10.97 30.61
N LEU A 105 -2.59 11.87 29.88
CA LEU A 105 -2.56 13.29 30.23
C LEU A 105 -3.91 13.95 29.99
N VAL A 106 -4.52 13.74 28.83
CA VAL A 106 -5.86 14.26 28.51
C VAL A 106 -6.92 13.69 29.47
N LEU A 107 -6.78 12.43 29.88
CA LEU A 107 -7.65 11.81 30.87
C LEU A 107 -7.50 12.46 32.25
N GLU A 108 -6.27 12.72 32.69
CA GLU A 108 -6.00 13.42 33.96
C GLU A 108 -6.54 14.85 33.96
N ASP A 109 -6.36 15.59 32.86
CA ASP A 109 -6.88 16.95 32.74
C ASP A 109 -8.41 16.98 32.82
N LYS A 110 -9.09 16.04 32.15
CA LYS A 110 -10.54 15.87 32.26
C LYS A 110 -10.97 15.54 33.69
N LYS A 111 -10.23 14.68 34.41
CA LYS A 111 -10.52 14.34 35.81
C LYS A 111 -10.40 15.56 36.71
N ARG A 112 -9.33 16.36 36.55
CA ARG A 112 -9.15 17.61 37.31
C ARG A 112 -10.26 18.61 37.02
N ALA A 113 -10.62 18.79 35.76
CA ALA A 113 -11.73 19.66 35.37
C ALA A 113 -13.07 19.20 35.99
N LEU A 114 -13.32 17.89 36.05
CA LEU A 114 -14.52 17.33 36.67
C LEU A 114 -14.57 17.59 38.18
N ILE A 115 -13.44 17.49 38.89
CA ILE A 115 -13.37 17.80 40.32
C ILE A 115 -13.71 19.29 40.53
N LEU A 116 -13.06 20.19 39.79
CA LEU A 116 -13.31 21.63 39.88
C LEU A 116 -14.77 21.97 39.55
N ALA A 117 -15.34 21.33 38.52
CA ALA A 117 -16.74 21.51 38.16
C ALA A 117 -17.66 21.08 39.31
N LYS A 118 -17.45 19.90 39.90
CA LYS A 118 -18.25 19.41 41.04
C LYS A 118 -18.17 20.34 42.24
N GLU A 119 -16.98 20.79 42.60
CA GLU A 119 -16.79 21.77 43.67
C GLU A 119 -17.48 23.10 43.35
N ALA A 120 -17.43 23.54 42.09
CA ALA A 120 -18.15 24.72 41.64
C ALA A 120 -19.66 24.55 41.80
N VAL A 121 -20.25 23.45 41.35
CA VAL A 121 -21.69 23.22 41.50
C VAL A 121 -22.08 23.21 42.97
N ALA A 122 -21.37 22.45 43.82
CA ALA A 122 -21.66 22.41 45.26
C ALA A 122 -21.65 23.81 45.89
N ARG A 123 -20.66 24.63 45.56
CA ARG A 123 -20.54 26.01 46.07
C ARG A 123 -21.66 26.92 45.58
N TRP A 124 -22.07 26.79 44.32
CA TRP A 124 -23.20 27.56 43.79
C TRP A 124 -24.53 27.11 44.39
N THR A 125 -24.71 25.80 44.62
CA THR A 125 -25.87 25.24 45.33
C THR A 125 -25.93 25.76 46.76
N ASP A 126 -24.82 25.76 47.51
CA ASP A 126 -24.75 26.34 48.85
C ASP A 126 -25.13 27.83 48.86
N ASN A 127 -24.59 28.59 47.91
CA ASN A 127 -24.91 30.02 47.76
C ASN A 127 -26.41 30.23 47.47
N TYR A 128 -27.00 29.40 46.62
CA TYR A 128 -28.42 29.42 46.30
C TYR A 128 -29.26 29.12 47.55
N ILE A 129 -28.95 28.07 48.30
CA ILE A 129 -29.65 27.69 49.54
C ILE A 129 -29.57 28.81 50.58
N ILE A 130 -28.41 29.45 50.75
CA ILE A 130 -28.23 30.56 51.68
C ILE A 130 -29.12 31.75 51.28
N LEU A 131 -29.11 32.10 49.99
CA LEU A 131 -29.95 33.17 49.44
C LEU A 131 -31.43 32.86 49.68
N MET A 132 -31.85 31.64 49.38
CA MET A 132 -33.23 31.18 49.60
C MET A 132 -33.65 31.30 51.06
N SER A 133 -32.82 30.83 51.99
CA SER A 133 -33.05 30.91 53.43
C SER A 133 -33.14 32.37 53.91
N HIS A 134 -32.32 33.27 53.36
CA HIS A 134 -32.32 34.68 53.73
C HIS A 134 -33.62 35.38 53.30
N PHE A 135 -34.04 35.23 52.05
CA PHE A 135 -35.26 35.88 51.54
C PHE A 135 -36.55 35.33 52.18
N THR A 136 -36.61 34.02 52.40
CA THR A 136 -37.77 33.39 53.06
C THR A 136 -37.87 33.80 54.52
N ARG A 137 -36.75 33.88 55.27
CA ARG A 137 -36.75 34.23 56.70
C ARG A 137 -36.85 35.72 57.00
N GLN A 138 -36.19 36.58 56.23
CA GLN A 138 -36.16 38.02 56.51
C GLN A 138 -37.26 38.81 55.82
N TYR A 139 -37.67 38.40 54.62
CA TYR A 139 -38.62 39.15 53.80
C TYR A 139 -39.95 38.41 53.59
N CYS A 140 -40.09 37.19 54.16
CA CYS A 140 -41.29 36.35 54.03
C CYS A 140 -41.75 36.15 52.58
N VAL A 141 -40.79 36.08 51.64
CA VAL A 141 -41.07 35.85 50.22
C VAL A 141 -41.30 34.36 49.97
N ASP A 142 -42.26 34.02 49.12
CA ASP A 142 -42.55 32.64 48.73
C ASP A 142 -41.33 32.04 47.98
N PRO A 143 -40.85 30.85 48.38
CA PRO A 143 -39.76 30.19 47.67
C PRO A 143 -40.02 29.98 46.18
N GLU A 144 -41.26 29.75 45.73
CA GLU A 144 -41.57 29.55 44.31
C GLU A 144 -41.42 30.84 43.49
N ASP A 145 -41.73 32.00 44.07
CA ASP A 145 -41.53 33.30 43.42
C ASP A 145 -40.03 33.58 43.21
N ILE A 146 -39.19 33.18 44.16
CA ILE A 146 -37.73 33.33 44.05
C ILE A 146 -37.17 32.35 43.01
N ARG A 147 -37.64 31.10 43.00
CA ARG A 147 -37.27 30.08 42.01
C ARG A 147 -37.57 30.56 40.59
N LYS A 148 -38.79 31.09 40.39
CA LYS A 148 -39.23 31.67 39.12
C LYS A 148 -38.40 32.90 38.72
N HIS A 149 -38.04 33.75 39.67
CA HIS A 149 -37.23 34.94 39.41
C HIS A 149 -35.79 34.59 39.02
N LEU A 150 -35.21 33.56 39.62
CA LEU A 150 -33.86 33.07 39.32
C LEU A 150 -33.82 32.15 38.09
N GLY A 151 -34.97 31.83 37.50
CA GLY A 151 -35.07 30.94 36.33
C GLY A 151 -34.69 29.49 36.64
N VAL A 152 -34.88 29.06 37.88
CA VAL A 152 -34.59 27.67 38.31
C VAL A 152 -35.76 26.79 37.88
N GLU A 153 -35.45 25.69 37.20
CA GLU A 153 -36.45 24.75 36.70
C GLU A 153 -37.12 23.96 37.84
N GLU A 154 -38.38 23.54 37.69
CA GLU A 154 -39.08 22.72 38.71
C GLU A 154 -38.42 21.36 38.92
N SER A 155 -37.70 20.85 37.91
CA SER A 155 -36.94 19.60 37.96
C SER A 155 -35.59 19.73 38.66
N TYR A 156 -35.20 20.94 39.08
CA TYR A 156 -33.96 21.17 39.78
C TYR A 156 -34.03 20.56 41.19
N GLU A 157 -33.17 19.57 41.43
CA GLU A 157 -32.90 19.02 42.75
C GLU A 157 -31.51 19.46 43.20
N ASP A 158 -31.40 19.86 44.47
CA ASP A 158 -30.11 20.13 45.10
C ASP A 158 -29.26 18.85 45.08
N ILE A 159 -27.97 18.99 44.78
CA ILE A 159 -26.98 17.90 44.74
C ILE A 159 -26.47 17.48 46.11
#